data_AF-A0A8J5W341-F1
#
_entry.id   AF-A0A8J5W341-F1
#
_cell.length_a   1.000
_cell.length_b   1.000
_cell.length_c   1.000
_cell.angle_alpha   90.00
_cell.angle_beta   90.00
_cell.angle_gamma   90.00
#
_symmetry.space_group_name_H-M   'P 1'
#
loop_
_entity.id
_entity.type
_entity.pdbx_description
1 polymer ?
#
loop_
_entity_poly.entity_id
_entity_poly.type
_entity_poly.pdbx_seq_one_letter_code
_entity_poly.pdbx_strand_id
1 'polypeptide(L)'
;MSDEDPAVAPERRILATGCLFVERKFLRCAGKVGHVEDVVVDAAARGRGLGLRVVRRLVEIAKEAGCYKVILDCTPELRAYYAKCGFVEKGVQMAIYF
;
A
#
# COMPACT_ATOMS: atom_id res chain seq x y z
N MET A 1 -25.72 33.64 -27.36
CA MET A 1 -24.37 33.06 -27.37
C MET A 1 -24.31 32.17 -26.14
N SER A 2 -24.50 30.88 -26.39
CA SER A 2 -24.20 29.69 -25.57
C SER A 2 -24.09 29.86 -24.05
N ASP A 3 -25.09 29.28 -23.39
CA ASP A 3 -24.99 28.25 -22.35
C ASP A 3 -24.15 28.49 -21.09
N GLU A 4 -24.79 28.29 -19.94
CA GLU A 4 -24.22 28.17 -18.60
C GLU A 4 -23.06 27.16 -18.55
N ASP A 5 -22.16 27.32 -17.57
CA ASP A 5 -21.65 26.12 -16.90
C ASP A 5 -21.56 26.39 -15.38
N PRO A 6 -22.48 25.81 -14.58
CA PRO A 6 -22.46 25.94 -13.13
C PRO A 6 -21.26 25.17 -12.59
N ALA A 7 -20.46 25.80 -11.73
CA ALA A 7 -19.29 25.25 -11.03
C ALA A 7 -19.20 23.70 -11.07
N VAL A 8 -18.43 23.17 -12.02
CA VAL A 8 -18.14 21.73 -12.14
C VAL A 8 -17.62 21.25 -10.80
N ALA A 9 -18.36 20.35 -10.15
CA ALA A 9 -17.93 19.73 -8.91
C ALA A 9 -16.52 19.14 -9.11
N PRO A 10 -15.57 19.37 -8.18
CA PRO A 10 -14.19 18.95 -8.40
C PRO A 10 -14.16 17.45 -8.70
N GLU A 11 -13.58 17.12 -9.86
CA GLU A 11 -13.54 15.76 -10.37
C GLU A 11 -12.92 14.84 -9.31
N ARG A 12 -13.67 13.79 -8.92
CA ARG A 12 -13.29 12.90 -7.83
C ARG A 12 -12.27 11.88 -8.32
N ARG A 13 -11.03 12.33 -8.51
CA ARG A 13 -9.94 11.54 -9.06
C ARG A 13 -9.21 10.72 -7.98
N ILE A 14 -8.91 9.46 -8.28
CA ILE A 14 -8.10 8.59 -7.43
C ILE A 14 -6.61 8.96 -7.61
N LEU A 15 -5.93 9.34 -6.52
CA LEU A 15 -4.54 9.81 -6.56
C LEU A 15 -3.53 8.80 -6.00
N ALA A 16 -3.99 7.81 -5.25
CA ALA A 16 -3.15 6.75 -4.71
C ALA A 16 -3.98 5.49 -4.46
N THR A 17 -3.33 4.33 -4.59
CA THR A 17 -3.91 3.01 -4.35
C THR A 17 -2.90 2.12 -3.63
N GLY A 18 -3.39 1.03 -3.06
CA GLY A 18 -2.63 -0.05 -2.45
C GLY A 18 -3.57 -1.18 -2.05
N CYS A 19 -3.06 -2.41 -2.05
CA CYS A 19 -3.80 -3.62 -1.74
C CYS A 19 -3.25 -4.26 -0.46
N LEU A 20 -4.14 -4.86 0.33
CA LEU A 20 -3.76 -5.79 1.39
C LEU A 20 -4.35 -7.17 1.08
N PHE A 21 -3.49 -8.13 0.80
CA PHE A 21 -3.87 -9.54 0.71
C PHE A 21 -3.63 -10.24 2.04
N VAL A 22 -4.67 -10.85 2.62
CA VAL A 22 -4.57 -11.55 3.91
C VAL A 22 -4.52 -13.06 3.68
N GLU A 23 -3.35 -13.64 3.91
CA GLU A 23 -3.09 -15.06 3.75
C GLU A 23 -3.22 -15.81 5.08
N ARG A 24 -3.99 -16.92 5.11
CA ARG A 24 -4.02 -17.85 6.24
C ARG A 24 -2.90 -18.86 6.12
N LYS A 25 -2.16 -19.11 7.20
CA LYS A 25 -1.07 -20.08 7.26
C LYS A 25 -1.36 -21.14 8.30
N PHE A 26 -0.83 -22.35 8.15
CA PHE A 26 -0.88 -23.37 9.22
C PHE A 26 0.03 -23.03 10.41
N LEU A 27 1.19 -22.42 10.14
CA LEU A 27 2.15 -21.99 11.15
C LEU A 27 1.54 -20.93 12.08
N ARG A 28 2.10 -20.82 13.30
CA ARG A 28 1.66 -19.88 14.35
C ARG A 28 0.17 -20.02 14.67
N CYS A 29 -0.24 -21.26 14.99
CA CYS A 29 -1.61 -21.58 15.40
C CYS A 29 -2.66 -21.13 14.38
N ALA A 30 -2.48 -21.55 13.11
CA ALA A 30 -3.35 -21.13 12.02
C ALA A 30 -3.40 -19.59 11.79
N GLY A 31 -2.28 -18.90 12.04
CA GLY A 31 -2.21 -17.43 12.01
C GLY A 31 -2.31 -16.82 10.61
N LYS A 32 -2.47 -15.48 10.55
CA LYS A 32 -2.60 -14.72 9.29
C LYS A 32 -1.38 -13.83 9.01
N VAL A 33 -1.05 -13.66 7.75
CA VAL A 33 -0.05 -12.69 7.26
C VAL A 33 -0.72 -11.74 6.29
N GLY A 34 -0.47 -10.44 6.47
CA GLY A 34 -0.83 -9.42 5.49
C GLY A 34 0.30 -9.24 4.47
N HIS A 35 -0.05 -9.12 3.20
CA HIS A 35 0.86 -8.79 2.11
C HIS A 35 0.39 -7.46 1.50
N VAL A 36 1.25 -6.44 1.54
CA VAL A 36 0.96 -5.15 0.93
C VAL A 36 1.46 -5.17 -0.51
N GLU A 37 0.54 -4.96 -1.44
CA GLU A 37 0.77 -5.03 -2.89
C GLU A 37 0.28 -3.76 -3.58
N ASP A 38 0.72 -3.56 -4.83
CA ASP A 38 0.17 -2.56 -5.76
C ASP A 38 0.08 -1.13 -5.21
N VAL A 39 1.08 -0.72 -4.40
CA VAL A 39 1.15 0.65 -3.87
C VAL A 39 1.59 1.61 -4.97
N VAL A 40 0.68 2.46 -5.43
CA VAL A 40 0.92 3.43 -6.50
C VAL A 40 0.42 4.80 -6.08
N VAL A 41 1.19 5.85 -6.42
CA VAL A 41 0.80 7.25 -6.27
C VAL A 41 0.94 7.93 -7.62
N ASP A 42 -0.11 8.63 -8.04
CA ASP A 42 -0.13 9.46 -9.24
C ASP A 42 1.08 10.41 -9.24
N ALA A 43 1.77 10.49 -10.39
CA ALA A 43 3.02 11.22 -10.51
C ALA A 43 2.90 12.70 -10.09
N ALA A 44 1.80 13.36 -10.45
CA ALA A 44 1.54 14.76 -10.10
C ALA A 44 1.19 14.96 -8.62
N ALA A 45 0.88 13.87 -7.90
CA ALA A 45 0.53 13.89 -6.48
C ALA A 45 1.65 13.33 -5.56
N ARG A 46 2.80 12.94 -6.11
CA ARG A 46 3.97 12.48 -5.33
C ARG A 46 4.55 13.60 -4.45
N GLY A 47 5.34 13.23 -3.45
CA GLY A 47 5.90 14.18 -2.47
C GLY A 47 4.92 14.68 -1.40
N ARG A 48 3.61 14.45 -1.57
CA ARG A 48 2.54 14.89 -0.64
C ARG A 48 2.23 13.88 0.48
N GLY A 49 3.06 12.85 0.66
CA GLY A 49 2.89 11.83 1.70
C GLY A 49 1.73 10.84 1.48
N LEU A 50 1.05 10.85 0.33
CA LEU A 50 -0.11 9.99 0.06
C LEU A 50 0.21 8.50 0.15
N GLY A 51 1.31 8.04 -0.44
CA GLY A 51 1.68 6.63 -0.37
C GLY A 51 1.98 6.15 1.06
N LEU A 52 2.60 6.99 1.90
CA LEU A 52 2.83 6.64 3.31
C LEU A 52 1.52 6.51 4.07
N ARG A 53 0.51 7.35 3.74
CA ARG A 53 -0.84 7.24 4.32
C ARG A 53 -1.52 5.95 3.90
N VAL A 54 -1.44 5.58 2.62
CA VAL A 54 -1.97 4.30 2.11
C VAL A 54 -1.33 3.13 2.87
N VAL A 55 0.00 3.05 2.86
CA VAL A 55 0.73 1.94 3.49
C VAL A 55 0.43 1.84 4.98
N ARG A 56 0.42 2.96 5.73
CA ARG A 56 0.07 2.96 7.15
C ARG A 56 -1.34 2.43 7.39
N ARG A 57 -2.31 2.84 6.56
CA ARG A 57 -3.68 2.33 6.69
C ARG A 57 -3.77 0.83 6.38
N LEU A 58 -3.03 0.33 5.40
CA LEU A 58 -2.98 -1.12 5.13
C LEU A 58 -2.36 -1.91 6.30
N VAL A 59 -1.32 -1.37 6.95
CA VAL A 59 -0.72 -1.96 8.16
C VAL A 59 -1.73 -2.01 9.31
N GLU A 60 -2.50 -0.94 9.52
CA GLU A 60 -3.59 -0.91 10.51
C GLU A 60 -4.66 -1.96 10.21
N ILE A 61 -5.14 -2.03 8.97
CA ILE A 61 -6.14 -3.03 8.54
C ILE A 61 -5.60 -4.45 8.76
N ALA A 62 -4.32 -4.71 8.46
CA ALA A 62 -3.70 -6.01 8.71
C ALA A 62 -3.70 -6.37 10.21
N LYS A 63 -3.39 -5.40 11.07
CA LYS A 63 -3.44 -5.56 12.53
C LYS A 63 -4.87 -5.81 13.03
N GLU A 64 -5.84 -5.03 12.55
CA GLU A 64 -7.27 -5.20 12.85
C GLU A 64 -7.78 -6.59 12.39
N ALA A 65 -7.28 -7.09 11.26
CA ALA A 65 -7.60 -8.44 10.75
C ALA A 65 -6.95 -9.58 11.56
N GLY A 66 -6.11 -9.28 12.55
CA GLY A 66 -5.40 -10.25 13.39
C GLY A 66 -4.18 -10.87 12.70
N CYS A 67 -3.56 -10.18 11.73
CA CYS A 67 -2.30 -10.64 11.17
C CYS A 67 -1.18 -10.50 12.20
N TYR A 68 -0.37 -11.56 12.35
CA TYR A 68 0.76 -11.52 13.28
C TYR A 68 1.96 -10.75 12.70
N LYS A 69 1.96 -10.51 11.37
CA LYS A 69 2.88 -9.63 10.66
C LYS A 69 2.26 -9.17 9.35
N VAL A 70 2.83 -8.08 8.81
CA VAL A 70 2.61 -7.61 7.45
C VAL A 70 3.95 -7.56 6.72
N ILE A 71 3.97 -7.94 5.46
CA ILE A 71 5.17 -7.94 4.61
C ILE A 71 4.87 -7.27 3.26
N LEU A 72 5.93 -6.86 2.60
CA LEU A 72 5.93 -6.38 1.22
C LEU A 72 7.33 -6.59 0.65
N ASP A 73 7.41 -6.66 -0.67
CA ASP A 73 8.67 -6.60 -1.40
C ASP A 73 8.88 -5.20 -1.96
N CYS A 74 10.14 -4.73 -1.96
CA CYS A 74 10.48 -3.44 -2.54
C CYS A 74 11.92 -3.43 -3.06
N THR A 75 12.20 -2.53 -4.00
CA THR A 75 13.56 -2.33 -4.49
C THR A 75 14.44 -1.69 -3.40
N PRO A 76 15.78 -1.87 -3.45
CA PRO A 76 16.68 -1.33 -2.44
C PRO A 76 16.56 0.18 -2.19
N GLU A 77 16.17 0.96 -3.21
CA GLU A 77 16.00 2.42 -3.16
C GLU A 77 14.79 2.83 -2.31
N LEU A 78 13.79 1.95 -2.20
CA LEU A 78 12.56 2.20 -1.43
C LEU A 78 12.64 1.74 0.03
N ARG A 79 13.76 1.12 0.45
CA ARG A 79 13.94 0.67 1.85
C ARG A 79 13.74 1.80 2.86
N ALA A 80 14.38 2.94 2.64
CA ALA A 80 14.24 4.11 3.51
C ALA A 80 12.82 4.73 3.47
N TYR A 81 12.10 4.54 2.37
CA TYR A 81 10.70 4.96 2.27
C TYR A 81 9.81 4.09 3.16
N TYR A 82 9.88 2.77 3.04
CA TYR A 82 9.06 1.84 3.83
C TYR A 82 9.47 1.78 5.31
N ALA A 83 10.73 2.08 5.63
CA ALA A 83 11.17 2.25 7.02
C ALA A 83 10.39 3.35 7.77
N LYS A 84 9.91 4.41 7.06
CA LYS A 84 9.04 5.45 7.65
C LYS A 84 7.65 4.94 8.06
N CYS A 85 7.30 3.73 7.64
CA CYS A 85 6.09 3.01 8.01
C CYS A 85 6.34 1.89 9.04
N GLY A 86 7.57 1.78 9.57
CA GLY A 86 7.94 0.76 10.57
C GLY A 86 8.36 -0.59 9.99
N PHE A 87 8.48 -0.70 8.66
CA PHE A 87 9.04 -1.91 8.04
C PHE A 87 10.55 -1.98 8.29
N VAL A 88 11.06 -3.21 8.38
CA VAL A 88 12.48 -3.52 8.49
C VAL A 88 12.84 -4.59 7.47
N GLU A 89 14.07 -4.57 6.95
CA GLU A 89 14.55 -5.56 6.00
C GLU A 89 14.60 -6.95 6.66
N LYS A 90 14.01 -7.97 6.00
CA LYS A 90 13.90 -9.34 6.54
C LYS A 90 14.33 -10.46 5.58
N GLY A 91 14.50 -10.18 4.29
CA GLY A 91 14.83 -11.21 3.30
C GLY A 91 14.99 -10.65 1.90
N VAL A 92 15.25 -11.56 0.95
CA VAL A 92 15.41 -11.27 -0.47
C VAL A 92 14.22 -11.84 -1.22
N GLN A 93 13.59 -11.01 -2.05
CA GLN A 93 12.57 -11.46 -2.99
C GLN A 93 13.23 -12.23 -4.15
N MET A 94 12.65 -13.38 -4.50
CA MET A 94 13.08 -14.19 -5.65
C MET A 94 11.91 -14.33 -6.62
N ALA A 95 12.19 -14.34 -7.93
CA ALA A 95 11.16 -14.44 -8.96
C ALA A 95 11.58 -15.36 -10.12
N ILE A 96 10.60 -16.06 -10.69
CA ILE A 96 10.68 -16.72 -12.01
C ILE A 96 9.56 -16.09 -12.85
N TYR A 97 9.91 -15.63 -14.05
CA TYR A 97 8.94 -15.07 -15.01
C TYR A 97 8.60 -16.12 -16.06
N PHE A 98 7.34 -16.17 -16.47
CA PHE A 98 6.81 -17.10 -17.48
C PHE A 98 6.47 -16.35 -18.77
#